data_AF-A0A7W3LWQ3-F1
#
_entry.id   AF-A0A7W3LWQ3-F1
#
_cell.length_a   1.000
_cell.length_b   1.000
_cell.length_c   1.000
_cell.angle_alpha   90.00
_cell.angle_beta   90.00
_cell.angle_gamma   90.00
#
_symmetry.space_group_name_H-M   'P 1'
#
loop_
_entity.id
_entity.type
_entity.pdbx_description
1 polymer ?
#
loop_
_entity_poly.entity_id
_entity_poly.type
_entity_poly.pdbx_seq_one_letter_code
_entity_poly.pdbx_strand_id
1 'polypeptide(L)'
;MADGLDDDIRDDATGRLDPFDPPGTEARRPVRLPYSAAALERPPLIPSTLHTTLVATDIEGFGAAFRDDDAQLHLREKMYALLADAFTMSGLPWWKCLHEDRGDGALIIAPPDAPTAAFLDPLAHHLTALLRRANGRANRVGHLRMRVAVHAGRIQSDAHGLVGRPLVHLFRLLEAPAFREAFTGSGADLGLVVSEEFYRDTTTANGLINRAAYRPLRVICKETRVKARVWFPLDPR
;
A
#
# COMPACT_ATOMS: atom_id res chain seq x y z
N MET A 1 -28.74 -35.17 -86.03
CA MET A 1 -28.08 -36.43 -86.43
C MET A 1 -26.78 -36.44 -85.65
N ALA A 2 -26.69 -37.22 -84.55
CA ALA A 2 -26.54 -38.69 -84.54
C ALA A 2 -25.04 -39.04 -84.72
N ASP A 3 -24.35 -39.81 -83.88
CA ASP A 3 -24.66 -40.55 -82.62
C ASP A 3 -23.42 -40.41 -81.67
N GLY A 4 -23.24 -40.97 -80.46
CA GLY A 4 -23.95 -41.93 -79.59
C GLY A 4 -22.94 -42.93 -78.96
N LEU A 5 -23.26 -43.54 -77.80
CA LEU A 5 -22.45 -44.50 -76.98
C LEU A 5 -21.32 -43.84 -76.14
N ASP A 6 -21.10 -44.05 -74.82
CA ASP A 6 -21.19 -45.18 -73.84
C ASP A 6 -19.84 -45.94 -73.66
N ASP A 7 -19.39 -46.51 -72.52
CA ASP A 7 -19.85 -46.74 -71.10
C ASP A 7 -18.56 -46.92 -70.21
N ASP A 8 -18.43 -47.08 -68.86
CA ASP A 8 -19.20 -47.09 -67.58
C ASP A 8 -18.28 -46.32 -66.55
N ILE A 9 -18.31 -46.70 -65.27
CA ILE A 9 -17.38 -46.40 -64.16
C ILE A 9 -17.61 -45.06 -63.43
N ARG A 10 -18.76 -45.01 -62.75
CA ARG A 10 -18.89 -45.03 -61.26
C ARG A 10 -17.71 -44.42 -60.48
N ASP A 11 -17.95 -43.53 -59.53
CA ASP A 11 -18.64 -43.91 -58.27
C ASP A 11 -19.44 -42.78 -57.60
N ASP A 12 -20.35 -43.13 -56.69
CA ASP A 12 -21.17 -42.17 -55.93
C ASP A 12 -20.50 -41.79 -54.60
N ALA A 13 -20.19 -40.50 -54.44
CA ALA A 13 -19.73 -39.92 -53.19
C ALA A 13 -20.32 -38.51 -53.01
N THR A 14 -21.58 -38.44 -52.58
CA THR A 14 -22.26 -37.18 -52.20
C THR A 14 -21.64 -36.55 -50.93
N GLY A 15 -20.49 -35.92 -51.11
CA GLY A 15 -19.69 -35.21 -50.10
C GLY A 15 -20.39 -33.99 -49.50
N ARG A 16 -21.34 -34.25 -48.60
CA ARG A 16 -22.04 -33.26 -47.79
C ARG A 16 -21.04 -32.51 -46.91
N LEU A 17 -20.83 -31.22 -47.17
CA LEU A 17 -19.97 -30.35 -46.34
C LEU A 17 -20.46 -30.34 -44.88
N ASP A 18 -19.57 -30.68 -43.96
CA ASP A 18 -19.87 -30.74 -42.53
C ASP A 18 -19.72 -29.33 -41.90
N PRO A 19 -20.70 -28.79 -41.15
CA PRO A 19 -20.66 -27.40 -40.67
C PRO A 19 -19.60 -27.07 -39.60
N PHE A 20 -18.69 -28.01 -39.29
CA PHE A 20 -17.79 -27.96 -38.15
C PHE A 20 -16.30 -28.14 -38.50
N ASP A 21 -15.92 -28.07 -39.78
CA ASP A 21 -14.51 -28.01 -40.17
C ASP A 21 -13.91 -26.62 -39.83
N PRO A 22 -12.95 -26.50 -38.89
CA PRO A 22 -12.44 -25.21 -38.46
C PRO A 22 -11.52 -24.59 -39.52
N PRO A 23 -11.62 -23.28 -39.82
CA PRO A 23 -10.74 -22.64 -40.79
C PRO A 23 -9.27 -22.79 -40.40
N GLY A 24 -8.44 -23.13 -41.39
CA GLY A 24 -7.10 -23.66 -41.20
C GLY A 24 -6.19 -22.80 -40.32
N THR A 25 -5.30 -23.48 -39.59
CA THR A 25 -4.41 -22.90 -38.58
C THR A 25 -3.38 -21.93 -39.18
N GLU A 26 -3.78 -20.68 -39.43
CA GLU A 26 -2.83 -19.57 -39.45
C GLU A 26 -2.06 -19.57 -38.13
N ALA A 27 -0.73 -19.69 -38.21
CA ALA A 27 0.13 -19.70 -37.05
C ALA A 27 0.07 -18.32 -36.37
N ARG A 28 -0.79 -18.19 -35.35
CA ARG A 28 -0.95 -16.98 -34.52
C ARG A 28 0.42 -16.50 -34.10
N ARG A 29 0.89 -15.38 -34.69
CA ARG A 29 2.13 -14.71 -34.29
C ARG A 29 2.06 -14.49 -32.77
N PRO A 30 3.06 -14.93 -31.99
CA PRO A 30 2.98 -14.83 -30.54
C PRO A 30 2.83 -13.35 -30.16
N VAL A 31 1.78 -13.05 -29.42
CA VAL A 31 1.58 -11.72 -28.84
C VAL A 31 2.77 -11.44 -27.93
N ARG A 32 3.66 -10.54 -28.35
CA ARG A 32 4.70 -10.02 -27.47
C ARG A 32 4.04 -9.21 -26.37
N LEU A 33 3.80 -9.86 -25.24
CA LEU A 33 3.60 -9.17 -23.97
C LEU A 33 4.75 -8.18 -23.79
N PRO A 34 4.51 -6.93 -23.35
CA PRO A 34 5.55 -5.90 -23.23
C PRO A 34 6.55 -6.17 -22.09
N TYR A 35 6.54 -7.36 -21.49
CA TYR A 35 7.57 -7.84 -20.58
C TYR A 35 8.81 -8.28 -21.38
N SER A 36 9.58 -7.30 -21.88
CA SER A 36 10.98 -7.55 -22.22
C SER A 36 11.70 -7.99 -20.94
N ALA A 37 12.44 -9.10 -20.98
CA ALA A 37 13.25 -9.58 -19.86
C ALA A 37 14.54 -8.75 -19.65
N ALA A 38 14.40 -7.43 -19.63
CA ALA A 38 15.43 -6.46 -19.33
C ALA A 38 15.22 -5.97 -17.89
N ALA A 39 16.21 -6.23 -17.03
CA ALA A 39 16.24 -5.77 -15.65
C ALA A 39 14.97 -6.08 -14.81
N LEU A 40 14.76 -7.36 -14.51
CA LEU A 40 14.28 -7.69 -13.16
C LEU A 40 15.39 -7.33 -12.16
N GLU A 41 15.52 -6.03 -11.86
CA GLU A 41 16.22 -5.60 -10.66
C GLU A 41 15.51 -6.28 -9.48
N ARG A 42 16.21 -7.19 -8.81
CA ARG A 42 15.64 -7.85 -7.63
C ARG A 42 15.36 -6.73 -6.62
N PRO A 43 14.12 -6.61 -6.09
CA PRO A 43 13.88 -5.68 -4.99
C PRO A 43 14.92 -5.98 -3.88
N PRO A 44 15.47 -4.95 -3.22
CA PRO A 44 16.65 -5.09 -2.38
C PRO A 44 16.46 -6.25 -1.41
N LEU A 45 17.35 -7.24 -1.49
CA LEU A 45 17.19 -8.53 -0.82
C LEU A 45 17.13 -8.31 0.70
N ILE A 46 15.90 -8.27 1.23
CA ILE A 46 15.66 -8.25 2.66
C ILE A 46 16.30 -9.51 3.25
N PRO A 47 17.20 -9.37 4.25
CA PRO A 47 17.76 -10.52 4.94
C PRO A 47 16.63 -11.38 5.52
N SER A 48 16.74 -12.70 5.38
CA SER A 48 15.66 -13.67 5.73
C SER A 48 15.16 -13.57 7.18
N THR A 49 15.93 -12.93 8.06
CA THR A 49 15.44 -12.25 9.25
C THR A 49 16.02 -10.83 9.33
N LEU A 50 15.17 -9.83 9.58
CA LEU A 50 15.58 -8.43 9.72
C LEU A 50 14.82 -7.77 10.88
N HIS A 51 15.50 -7.08 11.80
CA HIS A 51 14.83 -6.14 12.72
C HIS A 51 14.86 -4.75 12.09
N THR A 52 13.70 -4.12 11.92
CA THR A 52 13.60 -2.78 11.34
C THR A 52 12.31 -2.05 11.75
N THR A 53 12.22 -0.76 11.43
CA THR A 53 11.02 0.06 11.60
C THR A 53 10.03 -0.20 10.45
N LEU A 54 8.76 -0.28 10.82
CA LEU A 54 7.63 -0.59 9.97
C LEU A 54 6.60 0.53 10.11
N VAL A 55 6.12 1.06 8.98
CA VAL A 55 5.06 2.07 8.95
C VAL A 55 3.89 1.53 8.12
N ALA A 56 2.67 1.63 8.62
CA ALA A 56 1.46 1.35 7.85
C ALA A 56 0.59 2.60 7.80
N THR A 57 -0.02 2.90 6.65
CA THR A 57 -0.90 4.05 6.46
C THR A 57 -2.24 3.61 5.90
N ASP A 58 -3.31 4.37 6.18
CA ASP A 58 -4.59 4.28 5.46
C ASP A 58 -5.24 5.66 5.26
N ILE A 59 -6.15 5.74 4.29
CA ILE A 59 -6.94 6.94 3.94
C ILE A 59 -8.34 6.82 4.56
N GLU A 60 -8.73 7.79 5.39
CA GLU A 60 -10.05 7.77 6.01
C GLU A 60 -11.16 8.00 4.96
N GLY A 61 -12.15 7.11 4.97
CA GLY A 61 -13.30 7.16 4.06
C GLY A 61 -12.94 6.94 2.60
N PHE A 62 -11.89 6.17 2.29
CA PHE A 62 -11.42 5.93 0.91
C PHE A 62 -12.54 5.49 -0.03
N GLY A 63 -13.17 4.35 0.23
CA GLY A 63 -14.35 3.84 -0.49
C GLY A 63 -15.69 4.46 -0.07
N ALA A 64 -15.73 5.77 0.23
CA ALA A 64 -16.99 6.46 0.50
C ALA A 64 -17.73 6.75 -0.81
N ALA A 65 -19.07 6.66 -0.82
CA ALA A 65 -19.90 6.78 -2.03
C ALA A 65 -19.88 8.15 -2.77
N PHE A 66 -19.05 9.10 -2.33
CA PHE A 66 -18.74 10.35 -3.05
C PHE A 66 -17.34 10.35 -3.68
N ARG A 67 -16.66 9.20 -3.71
CA ARG A 67 -15.35 8.94 -4.32
C ARG A 67 -15.48 7.80 -5.31
N ASP A 68 -15.64 8.16 -6.57
CA ASP A 68 -15.47 7.27 -7.71
C ASP A 68 -14.02 6.77 -7.85
N ASP A 69 -13.77 5.92 -8.83
CA ASP A 69 -12.47 5.28 -9.05
C ASP A 69 -11.37 6.31 -9.42
N ASP A 70 -11.73 7.37 -10.15
CA ASP A 70 -10.82 8.49 -10.48
C ASP A 70 -10.44 9.29 -9.21
N ALA A 71 -11.40 9.60 -8.34
CA ALA A 71 -11.13 10.21 -7.05
C ALA A 71 -10.26 9.34 -6.14
N GLN A 72 -10.50 8.01 -6.15
CA GLN A 72 -9.70 7.04 -5.41
C GLN A 72 -8.26 6.96 -5.95
N LEU A 73 -8.08 6.94 -7.27
CA LEU A 73 -6.76 6.98 -7.90
C LEU A 73 -6.01 8.28 -7.55
N HIS A 74 -6.65 9.44 -7.71
CA HIS A 74 -6.06 10.73 -7.36
C HIS A 74 -5.64 10.82 -5.88
N LEU A 75 -6.45 10.28 -4.96
CA LEU A 75 -6.11 10.24 -3.53
C LEU A 75 -4.92 9.33 -3.23
N ARG A 76 -4.76 8.21 -3.97
CA ARG A 76 -3.59 7.33 -3.86
C ARG A 76 -2.32 8.01 -4.36
N GLU A 77 -2.35 8.62 -5.54
CA GLU A 77 -1.23 9.39 -6.09
C GLU A 77 -0.80 10.50 -5.11
N LYS A 78 -1.78 11.27 -4.61
CA LYS A 78 -1.58 12.31 -3.60
C LYS A 78 -0.95 11.74 -2.32
N MET A 79 -1.45 10.62 -1.81
CA MET A 79 -0.89 9.96 -0.61
C MET A 79 0.57 9.56 -0.81
N TYR A 80 0.91 8.87 -1.90
CA TYR A 80 2.29 8.44 -2.15
C TYR A 80 3.25 9.62 -2.36
N ALA A 81 2.82 10.70 -3.03
CA ALA A 81 3.60 11.91 -3.15
C ALA A 81 3.88 12.57 -1.79
N LEU A 82 2.85 12.76 -0.95
CA LEU A 82 3.04 13.37 0.38
C LEU A 82 3.88 12.49 1.32
N LEU A 83 3.83 11.16 1.19
CA LEU A 83 4.70 10.24 1.94
C LEU A 83 6.16 10.34 1.49
N ALA A 84 6.43 10.37 0.18
CA ALA A 84 7.77 10.55 -0.36
C ALA A 84 8.40 11.89 0.07
N ASP A 85 7.63 12.98 -0.03
CA ASP A 85 8.04 14.30 0.45
C ASP A 85 8.31 14.28 1.97
N ALA A 86 7.38 13.76 2.77
CA ALA A 86 7.50 13.75 4.23
C ALA A 86 8.67 12.91 4.74
N PHE A 87 8.95 11.76 4.11
CA PHE A 87 10.14 10.95 4.43
C PHE A 87 11.42 11.71 4.08
N THR A 88 11.49 12.26 2.86
CA THR A 88 12.67 13.01 2.37
C THR A 88 12.98 14.22 3.25
N MET A 89 11.96 15.03 3.59
CA MET A 89 12.10 16.16 4.52
C MET A 89 12.55 15.75 5.92
N SER A 90 12.28 14.50 6.33
CA SER A 90 12.62 13.97 7.66
C SER A 90 13.96 13.23 7.69
N GLY A 91 14.74 13.24 6.60
CA GLY A 91 15.99 12.49 6.49
C GLY A 91 15.79 10.96 6.42
N LEU A 92 14.56 10.50 6.18
CA LEU A 92 14.25 9.08 6.01
C LEU A 92 14.47 8.66 4.56
N PRO A 93 15.22 7.58 4.28
CA PRO A 93 15.63 7.24 2.92
C PRO A 93 14.51 6.51 2.16
N TRP A 94 13.50 7.26 1.71
CA TRP A 94 12.33 6.72 0.97
C TRP A 94 12.70 5.73 -0.14
N TRP A 95 13.73 6.04 -0.92
CA TRP A 95 14.22 5.18 -2.02
C TRP A 95 14.93 3.88 -1.57
N LYS A 96 15.31 3.76 -0.29
CA LYS A 96 15.79 2.49 0.32
C LYS A 96 14.66 1.68 0.94
N CYS A 97 13.49 2.26 1.17
CA CYS A 97 12.37 1.57 1.80
C CYS A 97 11.70 0.60 0.81
N LEU A 98 11.25 -0.56 1.29
CA LEU A 98 10.30 -1.38 0.53
C LEU A 98 8.89 -0.84 0.74
N HIS A 99 8.13 -0.73 -0.35
CA HIS A 99 6.73 -0.30 -0.35
C HIS A 99 5.84 -1.43 -0.86
N GLU A 100 4.90 -1.87 -0.02
CA GLU A 100 3.77 -2.71 -0.41
C GLU A 100 2.50 -1.87 -0.46
N ASP A 101 1.88 -1.79 -1.64
CA ASP A 101 0.62 -1.09 -1.83
C ASP A 101 -0.57 -1.87 -1.25
N ARG A 102 -1.46 -1.17 -0.55
CA ARG A 102 -2.61 -1.77 0.15
C ARG A 102 -3.97 -1.33 -0.41
N GLY A 103 -3.99 -0.48 -1.45
CA GLY A 103 -5.22 0.04 -2.07
C GLY A 103 -5.63 1.38 -1.45
N ASP A 104 -6.15 1.36 -0.22
CA ASP A 104 -6.48 2.57 0.55
C ASP A 104 -5.29 3.12 1.37
N GLY A 105 -4.10 2.54 1.21
CA GLY A 105 -2.97 2.76 2.11
C GLY A 105 -1.67 2.13 1.61
N ALA A 106 -0.61 2.24 2.42
CA ALA A 106 0.72 1.71 2.13
C ALA A 106 1.32 1.00 3.35
N LEU A 107 2.08 -0.07 3.12
CA LEU A 107 3.02 -0.63 4.10
C LEU A 107 4.44 -0.28 3.65
N ILE A 108 5.20 0.34 4.54
CA ILE A 108 6.54 0.86 4.30
C ILE A 108 7.51 0.17 5.27
N ILE A 109 8.56 -0.44 4.74
CA ILE A 109 9.61 -1.11 5.52
C ILE A 109 10.87 -0.28 5.40
N ALA A 110 11.35 0.26 6.53
CA ALA A 110 12.59 1.01 6.56
C ALA A 110 13.82 0.10 6.39
N PRO A 111 14.96 0.60 5.93
CA PRO A 111 16.24 -0.08 6.14
C PRO A 111 16.65 0.03 7.63
N PRO A 112 17.44 -0.91 8.19
CA PRO A 112 17.72 -0.96 9.63
C PRO A 112 18.55 0.22 10.19
N ASP A 113 19.24 0.94 9.31
CA ASP A 113 20.03 2.14 9.62
C ASP A 113 19.18 3.42 9.70
N ALA A 114 17.88 3.35 9.40
CA ALA A 114 17.00 4.52 9.45
C ALA A 114 16.80 5.02 10.90
N PRO A 115 16.92 6.34 11.16
CA PRO A 115 16.83 6.90 12.50
C PRO A 115 15.40 6.75 13.07
N THR A 116 15.21 5.86 14.04
CA THR A 116 13.90 5.56 14.66
C THR A 116 13.16 6.80 15.17
N ALA A 117 13.91 7.77 15.71
CA ALA A 117 13.36 9.05 16.17
C ALA A 117 12.64 9.84 15.08
N ALA A 118 13.14 9.83 13.83
CA ALA A 118 12.57 10.61 12.74
C ALA A 118 11.12 10.18 12.39
N PHE A 119 10.76 8.91 12.64
CA PHE A 119 9.40 8.40 12.46
C PHE A 119 8.40 8.92 13.51
N LEU A 120 8.88 9.42 14.65
CA LEU A 120 8.07 10.14 15.65
C LEU A 120 8.10 11.65 15.39
N ASP A 121 9.30 12.19 15.16
CA ASP A 121 9.55 13.62 14.99
C ASP A 121 10.85 13.77 14.15
N PRO A 122 10.82 14.32 12.92
CA PRO A 122 9.82 15.25 12.38
C PRO A 122 8.78 14.68 11.39
N LEU A 123 8.75 13.36 11.10
CA LEU A 123 7.84 12.79 10.07
C LEU A 123 6.36 13.19 10.28
N ALA A 124 5.87 13.13 11.52
CA ALA A 124 4.50 13.50 11.86
C ALA A 124 4.20 14.99 11.60
N HIS A 125 5.16 15.87 11.90
CA HIS A 125 5.05 17.31 11.68
C HIS A 125 5.13 17.66 10.18
N HIS A 126 6.07 17.07 9.43
CA HIS A 126 6.20 17.27 7.99
C HIS A 126 4.98 16.79 7.22
N LEU A 127 4.49 15.57 7.49
CA LEU A 127 3.29 15.03 6.85
C LEU A 127 2.04 15.85 7.19
N THR A 128 1.93 16.38 8.41
CA THR A 128 0.85 17.32 8.78
C THR A 128 0.91 18.60 7.94
N ALA A 129 2.08 19.23 7.80
CA ALA A 129 2.25 20.47 7.05
C ALA A 129 1.93 20.29 5.56
N LEU A 130 2.35 19.16 5.00
CA LEU A 130 2.05 18.74 3.63
C LEU A 130 0.55 18.50 3.41
N LEU A 131 -0.11 17.75 4.30
CA LEU A 131 -1.56 17.53 4.25
C LEU A 131 -2.33 18.85 4.34
N ARG A 132 -2.00 19.74 5.30
CA ARG A 132 -2.62 21.08 5.42
C ARG A 132 -2.49 21.89 4.12
N ARG A 133 -1.31 21.91 3.49
CA ARG A 133 -1.06 22.60 2.21
C ARG A 133 -1.89 22.01 1.07
N ALA A 134 -2.06 20.69 1.05
CA ALA A 134 -2.73 19.92 -0.01
C ALA A 134 -4.25 19.80 0.18
N ASN A 135 -4.78 20.05 1.39
CA ASN A 135 -6.20 20.07 1.70
C ASN A 135 -6.79 21.49 1.67
N GLY A 136 -6.01 22.53 1.98
CA GLY A 136 -6.41 23.94 1.83
C GLY A 136 -6.69 24.41 0.39
N ARG A 137 -6.72 23.49 -0.59
CA ARG A 137 -7.14 23.68 -1.98
C ARG A 137 -8.12 22.60 -2.46
N ALA A 138 -8.48 21.65 -1.61
CA ALA A 138 -9.28 20.49 -1.98
C ALA A 138 -10.77 20.72 -1.70
N ASN A 139 -11.62 20.17 -2.57
CA ASN A 139 -13.03 19.94 -2.23
C ASN A 139 -13.16 18.68 -1.34
N ARG A 140 -14.38 18.39 -0.86
CA ARG A 140 -14.66 17.21 0.00
C ARG A 140 -14.17 15.88 -0.60
N VAL A 141 -14.19 15.73 -1.93
CA VAL A 141 -13.78 14.50 -2.62
C VAL A 141 -12.27 14.28 -2.44
N GLY A 142 -11.48 15.27 -2.86
CA GLY A 142 -10.01 15.26 -2.80
C GLY A 142 -9.39 15.60 -1.44
N HIS A 143 -10.20 15.76 -0.39
CA HIS A 143 -9.74 16.08 0.97
C HIS A 143 -9.12 14.84 1.65
N LEU A 144 -7.81 14.85 1.82
CA LEU A 144 -7.04 13.67 2.24
C LEU A 144 -6.86 13.64 3.76
N ARG A 145 -7.53 12.72 4.45
CA ARG A 145 -7.31 12.42 5.87
C ARG A 145 -6.60 11.08 5.99
N MET A 146 -5.53 11.01 6.78
CA MET A 146 -4.67 9.84 6.89
C MET A 146 -4.49 9.38 8.34
N ARG A 147 -4.45 8.05 8.53
CA ARG A 147 -3.95 7.44 9.75
C ARG A 147 -2.62 6.75 9.45
N VAL A 148 -1.70 6.80 10.42
CA VAL A 148 -0.38 6.20 10.35
C VAL A 148 -0.15 5.37 11.61
N ALA A 149 0.36 4.16 11.45
CA ALA A 149 0.87 3.31 12.53
C ALA A 149 2.38 3.14 12.38
N VAL A 150 3.14 3.16 13.49
CA VAL A 150 4.58 2.84 13.51
C VAL A 150 4.91 1.83 14.61
N HIS A 151 5.76 0.87 14.27
CA HIS A 151 6.31 -0.14 15.17
C HIS A 151 7.71 -0.54 14.64
N ALA A 152 8.55 -1.15 15.48
CA ALA A 152 9.77 -1.81 15.01
C ALA A 152 9.81 -3.24 15.54
N GLY A 153 10.38 -4.15 14.76
CA GLY A 153 10.43 -5.55 15.13
C GLY A 153 11.10 -6.42 14.09
N ARG A 154 11.28 -7.70 14.45
CA ARG A 154 11.89 -8.70 13.56
C ARG A 154 10.86 -9.31 12.61
N ILE A 155 11.01 -9.01 11.32
CA ILE A 155 10.27 -9.57 10.19
C ILE A 155 11.12 -10.63 9.46
N GLN A 156 10.47 -11.37 8.57
CA GLN A 156 11.06 -12.33 7.64
C GLN A 156 10.50 -12.07 6.24
N SER A 157 11.24 -12.46 5.21
CA SER A 157 10.82 -12.39 3.81
C SER A 157 11.02 -13.73 3.13
N ASP A 158 10.01 -14.19 2.39
CA ASP A 158 10.05 -15.42 1.59
C ASP A 158 9.61 -15.17 0.13
N ALA A 159 9.26 -16.23 -0.62
CA ALA A 159 8.82 -16.13 -2.01
C ALA A 159 7.38 -15.59 -2.18
N HIS A 160 6.64 -15.40 -1.09
CA HIS A 160 5.24 -14.94 -1.07
C HIS A 160 5.09 -13.54 -0.45
N GLY A 161 6.07 -13.06 0.31
CA GLY A 161 6.14 -11.68 0.77
C GLY A 161 6.77 -11.55 2.16
N LEU A 162 6.23 -10.63 2.97
CA LEU A 162 6.70 -10.37 4.33
C LEU A 162 5.85 -11.08 5.38
N VAL A 163 6.53 -11.75 6.32
CA VAL A 163 5.89 -12.51 7.40
C VAL A 163 6.48 -12.11 8.75
N GLY A 164 5.62 -11.90 9.75
CA GLY A 164 6.08 -11.66 11.13
C GLY A 164 4.99 -11.12 12.05
N ARG A 165 5.09 -11.45 13.35
CA ARG A 165 4.24 -10.89 14.41
C ARG A 165 4.26 -9.35 14.46
N PRO A 166 5.38 -8.64 14.18
CA PRO A 166 5.39 -7.17 14.12
C PRO A 166 4.47 -6.58 13.05
N LEU A 167 4.35 -7.21 11.87
CA LEU A 167 3.43 -6.76 10.82
C LEU A 167 1.97 -6.90 11.26
N VAL A 168 1.63 -8.04 11.87
CA VAL A 168 0.30 -8.24 12.47
C VAL A 168 0.05 -7.19 13.56
N HIS A 169 1.01 -6.95 14.46
CA HIS A 169 0.87 -5.93 15.51
C HIS A 169 0.63 -4.53 14.92
N LEU A 170 1.42 -4.11 13.93
CA LEU A 170 1.31 -2.83 13.24
C LEU A 170 -0.10 -2.61 12.65
N PHE A 171 -0.63 -3.58 11.91
CA PHE A 171 -2.00 -3.49 11.39
C PHE A 171 -3.06 -3.52 12.51
N ARG A 172 -2.84 -4.26 13.61
CA ARG A 172 -3.74 -4.25 14.78
C ARG A 172 -3.74 -2.93 15.54
N LEU A 173 -2.69 -2.10 15.42
CA LEU A 173 -2.68 -0.70 15.89
C LEU A 173 -3.50 0.20 14.96
N LEU A 174 -3.29 0.11 13.63
CA LEU A 174 -3.98 0.92 12.61
C LEU A 174 -5.49 0.62 12.54
N GLU A 175 -5.87 -0.66 12.60
CA GLU A 175 -7.26 -1.14 12.60
C GLU A 175 -8.00 -0.91 13.93
N ALA A 176 -7.34 -0.40 14.99
CA ALA A 176 -7.91 -0.33 16.33
C ALA A 176 -9.12 0.64 16.41
N PRO A 177 -10.31 0.20 16.88
CA PRO A 177 -11.49 1.07 17.00
C PRO A 177 -11.21 2.34 17.81
N ALA A 178 -10.55 2.21 18.96
CA ALA A 178 -10.15 3.34 19.81
C ALA A 178 -9.20 4.34 19.12
N PHE A 179 -8.41 3.92 18.12
CA PHE A 179 -7.59 4.85 17.31
C PHE A 179 -8.47 5.56 16.28
N ARG A 180 -9.36 4.83 15.62
CA ARG A 180 -10.33 5.39 14.65
C ARG A 180 -11.23 6.43 15.31
N GLU A 181 -11.84 6.09 16.44
CA GLU A 181 -12.64 6.99 17.27
C GLU A 181 -11.85 8.25 17.70
N ALA A 182 -10.62 8.08 18.19
CA ALA A 182 -9.77 9.20 18.60
C ALA A 182 -9.33 10.10 17.42
N PHE A 183 -9.16 9.54 16.22
CA PHE A 183 -8.83 10.30 15.01
C PHE A 183 -10.04 11.04 14.43
N THR A 184 -11.19 10.39 14.33
CA THR A 184 -12.42 11.06 13.89
C THR A 184 -12.79 12.18 14.87
N GLY A 185 -12.70 11.91 16.18
CA GLY A 185 -12.96 12.89 17.24
C GLY A 185 -11.89 13.99 17.43
N SER A 186 -10.72 13.89 16.80
CA SER A 186 -9.70 14.95 16.85
C SER A 186 -9.90 16.04 15.80
N GLY A 187 -10.69 15.77 14.75
CA GLY A 187 -10.85 16.65 13.58
C GLY A 187 -9.60 16.80 12.70
N ALA A 188 -8.46 16.22 13.07
CA ALA A 188 -7.19 16.42 12.38
C ALA A 188 -7.09 15.68 11.03
N ASP A 189 -6.24 16.17 10.13
CA ASP A 189 -5.94 15.48 8.86
C ASP A 189 -4.96 14.31 9.01
N LEU A 190 -4.18 14.30 10.09
CA LEU A 190 -3.21 13.24 10.40
C LEU A 190 -3.40 12.71 11.82
N GLY A 191 -3.46 11.39 11.96
CA GLY A 191 -3.33 10.69 13.24
C GLY A 191 -2.16 9.71 13.18
N LEU A 192 -1.34 9.68 14.24
CA LEU A 192 -0.22 8.76 14.38
C LEU A 192 -0.43 7.88 15.62
N VAL A 193 -0.44 6.55 15.45
CA VAL A 193 -0.40 5.58 16.54
C VAL A 193 0.95 4.83 16.53
N VAL A 194 1.54 4.61 17.70
CA VAL A 194 2.84 3.91 17.81
C VAL A 194 2.83 2.91 18.95
N SER A 195 3.55 1.79 18.80
CA SER A 195 3.63 0.80 19.89
C SER A 195 4.33 1.38 21.13
N GLU A 196 3.91 0.96 22.34
CA GLU A 196 4.53 1.41 23.60
C GLU A 196 6.03 1.06 23.67
N GLU A 197 6.42 -0.07 23.05
CA GLU A 197 7.80 -0.52 22.89
C GLU A 197 8.61 0.47 22.04
N PHE A 198 8.20 0.69 20.78
CA PHE A 198 8.87 1.61 19.85
C PHE A 198 8.96 3.03 20.43
N TYR A 199 7.88 3.50 21.06
CA TYR A 199 7.85 4.81 21.71
C TYR A 199 8.81 4.92 22.90
N ARG A 200 8.83 3.94 23.80
CA ARG A 200 9.70 3.97 24.98
C ARG A 200 11.17 3.94 24.57
N ASP A 201 11.54 3.05 23.68
CA ASP A 201 12.95 2.83 23.35
C ASP A 201 13.49 4.06 22.59
N THR A 202 12.71 4.57 21.63
CA THR A 202 13.03 5.80 20.88
C THR A 202 13.07 7.06 21.75
N THR A 203 12.12 7.25 22.68
CA THR A 203 12.12 8.43 23.58
C THR A 203 13.05 8.32 24.79
N THR A 204 13.64 7.13 25.03
CA THR A 204 14.75 6.98 26.00
C THR A 204 16.09 7.33 25.35
N ALA A 205 16.25 7.06 24.05
CA ALA A 205 17.45 7.38 23.29
C ALA A 205 17.53 8.85 22.80
N ASN A 206 16.39 9.55 22.64
CA ASN A 206 16.36 10.92 22.13
C ASN A 206 15.47 11.86 22.98
N GLY A 207 16.11 12.84 23.61
CA GLY A 207 15.45 13.85 24.46
C GLY A 207 14.73 14.99 23.72
N LEU A 208 14.85 15.10 22.40
CA LEU A 208 14.20 16.16 21.61
C LEU A 208 12.69 15.92 21.39
N ILE A 209 12.21 14.68 21.55
CA ILE A 209 10.83 14.31 21.24
C ILE A 209 9.89 14.84 22.34
N ASN A 210 8.86 15.59 21.97
CA ASN A 210 7.86 16.09 22.92
C ASN A 210 6.95 14.97 23.46
N ARG A 211 7.40 14.33 24.55
CA ARG A 211 6.72 13.20 25.21
C ARG A 211 5.32 13.54 25.74
N ALA A 212 4.96 14.82 25.90
CA ALA A 212 3.63 15.24 26.34
C ALA A 212 2.60 15.21 25.20
N ALA A 213 3.02 15.30 23.93
CA ALA A 213 2.14 15.20 22.77
C ALA A 213 1.66 13.75 22.51
N TYR A 214 2.35 12.74 23.07
CA TYR A 214 2.10 11.31 22.86
C TYR A 214 1.21 10.73 23.97
N ARG A 215 -0.11 10.84 23.76
CA ARG A 215 -1.14 10.42 24.72
C ARG A 215 -1.26 8.88 24.78
N PRO A 216 -1.52 8.27 25.95
CA PRO A 216 -1.69 6.82 26.04
C PRO A 216 -2.99 6.36 25.36
N LEU A 217 -2.91 5.30 24.57
CA LEU A 217 -4.04 4.63 23.93
C LEU A 217 -4.07 3.14 24.34
N ARG A 218 -5.27 2.61 24.62
CA ARG A 218 -5.47 1.17 24.81
C ARG A 218 -5.98 0.58 23.51
N VAL A 219 -5.19 -0.27 22.87
CA VAL A 219 -5.57 -0.97 21.64
C VAL A 219 -6.16 -2.33 21.99
N ILE A 220 -7.38 -2.56 21.52
CA ILE A 220 -8.03 -3.87 21.49
C ILE A 220 -8.48 -4.08 20.03
N CYS A 221 -7.87 -5.04 19.34
CA CYS A 221 -8.21 -5.35 17.94
C CYS A 221 -7.98 -6.84 17.68
N LYS A 222 -9.06 -7.56 17.36
CA LYS A 222 -9.10 -9.04 17.32
C LYS A 222 -8.48 -9.62 18.61
N GLU A 223 -7.45 -10.45 18.50
CA GLU A 223 -6.77 -11.10 19.63
C GLU A 223 -5.78 -10.15 20.35
N THR A 224 -5.45 -9.01 19.74
CA THR A 224 -4.42 -8.08 20.24
C THR A 224 -4.99 -7.17 21.33
N ARG A 225 -4.35 -7.14 22.51
CA ARG A 225 -4.70 -6.27 23.65
C ARG A 225 -3.44 -5.63 24.21
N VAL A 226 -3.16 -4.38 23.86
CA VAL A 226 -1.86 -3.71 24.11
C VAL A 226 -2.01 -2.24 24.50
N LYS A 227 -0.91 -1.66 25.01
CA LYS A 227 -0.75 -0.20 25.12
C LYS A 227 -0.05 0.34 23.88
N ALA A 228 -0.44 1.53 23.48
CA ALA A 228 0.16 2.31 22.40
C ALA A 228 0.21 3.79 22.82
N ARG A 229 0.90 4.62 22.04
CA ARG A 229 0.74 6.08 22.09
C ARG A 229 0.03 6.57 20.85
N VAL A 230 -0.73 7.63 21.01
CA VAL A 230 -1.37 8.34 19.91
C VAL A 230 -0.97 9.82 19.95
N TRP A 231 -0.59 10.32 18.79
CA TRP A 231 -0.25 11.71 18.51
C TRP A 231 -1.20 12.25 17.46
N PHE A 232 -1.58 13.51 17.62
CA PHE A 232 -2.30 14.32 16.66
C PHE A 232 -1.64 15.69 16.65
N PRO A 233 -1.67 16.44 15.53
CA PRO A 233 -1.16 17.80 15.52
C PRO A 233 -1.93 18.67 16.51
N LEU A 234 -1.24 19.62 17.15
CA LEU A 234 -1.88 20.62 17.97
C LEU A 234 -2.70 21.55 17.08
N ASP A 235 -4.00 21.67 17.38
CA ASP A 235 -5.02 22.42 16.65
C ASP A 235 -4.60 23.88 16.35
N PRO A 236 -4.23 24.23 15.10
CA PRO A 236 -3.81 25.56 14.72
C PRO A 236 -5.03 26.36 14.24
N ARG A 237 -5.87 26.74 15.22
CA ARG A 237 -7.05 27.61 15.06
C ARG A 237 -6.74 28.92 14.33
#